data_AF-A0A7S4Q4M4-F1
#
_entry.id   AF-A0A7S4Q4M4-F1
#
_cell.length_a   1.000
_cell.length_b   1.000
_cell.length_c   1.000
_cell.angle_alpha   90.00
_cell.angle_beta   90.00
_cell.angle_gamma   90.00
#
_symmetry.space_group_name_H-M   'P 1'
#
loop_
_entity.id
_entity.type
_entity.pdbx_description
1 polymer ?
#
loop_
_entity_poly.entity_id
_entity_poly.type
_entity_poly.pdbx_seq_one_letter_code
_entity_poly.pdbx_strand_id
1 'polypeptide(L)'
;AAAPAAAGAVGAATPPGQGAGAVGPESAEDGPPEEGGGGALREGDKDSDEGGSSCSVDVAALQALLRDNAAFFEACQGAMQHAAGAELSGGPQLRSAADLQRALNHICSQCNIEEVDEEEAQGLFDEPMDPGVFYQLAREYFSSLCRTLTMAV
;
A
#
# COMPACT_ATOMS: atom_id res chain seq x y z
N ALA A 1 -12.89 -23.35 -50.12
CA ALA A 1 -13.77 -22.34 -49.51
C ALA A 1 -12.97 -21.72 -48.37
N ALA A 2 -12.42 -20.52 -48.54
CA ALA A 2 -13.06 -19.22 -48.27
C ALA A 2 -13.42 -19.11 -46.76
N ALA A 3 -12.91 -18.19 -45.94
CA ALA A 3 -12.52 -16.80 -46.18
C ALA A 3 -11.52 -16.26 -45.11
N PRO A 4 -10.96 -15.04 -45.30
CA PRO A 4 -9.86 -14.43 -44.52
C PRO A 4 -10.27 -13.18 -43.69
N ALA A 5 -9.27 -12.52 -43.07
CA ALA A 5 -9.22 -11.13 -42.52
C ALA A 5 -9.77 -10.94 -41.08
N ALA A 6 -9.27 -10.04 -40.23
CA ALA A 6 -8.48 -8.83 -40.44
C ALA A 6 -7.61 -8.50 -39.20
N ALA A 7 -6.35 -8.12 -39.42
CA ALA A 7 -5.50 -7.47 -38.43
C ALA A 7 -5.63 -5.94 -38.59
N GLY A 8 -6.26 -5.28 -37.61
CA GLY A 8 -6.35 -3.83 -37.54
C GLY A 8 -5.27 -3.29 -36.61
N ALA A 9 -4.19 -2.76 -37.17
CA ALA A 9 -3.20 -1.98 -36.45
C ALA A 9 -3.78 -0.58 -36.17
N VAL A 10 -3.98 -0.25 -34.89
CA VAL A 10 -4.34 1.11 -34.46
C VAL A 10 -3.07 1.93 -34.23
N GLY A 11 -3.07 3.13 -34.79
CA GLY A 11 -1.90 3.95 -35.01
C GLY A 11 -1.33 4.66 -33.79
N ALA A 12 -0.02 4.87 -33.84
CA ALA A 12 0.69 5.88 -33.09
C ALA A 12 0.45 7.27 -33.73
N ALA A 13 0.09 8.26 -32.90
CA ALA A 13 0.21 9.68 -33.23
C ALA A 13 0.15 10.55 -31.96
N THR A 14 1.31 10.83 -31.37
CA THR A 14 1.60 12.03 -30.55
C THR A 14 1.51 13.28 -31.45
N PRO A 15 0.99 14.44 -30.98
CA PRO A 15 1.85 15.63 -30.83
C PRO A 15 1.34 16.62 -29.71
N PRO A 16 1.79 17.89 -29.61
CA PRO A 16 2.55 18.43 -28.47
C PRO A 16 1.77 19.51 -27.71
N GLY A 17 2.25 19.97 -26.54
CA GLY A 17 1.51 21.01 -25.80
C GLY A 17 2.24 21.64 -24.64
N GLN A 18 3.23 22.46 -24.96
CA GLN A 18 3.94 23.36 -24.07
C GLN A 18 2.99 24.36 -23.40
N GLY A 19 2.96 24.38 -22.06
CA GLY A 19 2.23 25.35 -21.25
C GLY A 19 3.13 25.92 -20.17
N ALA A 20 3.80 27.03 -20.48
CA ALA A 20 4.44 27.90 -19.50
C ALA A 20 3.38 28.85 -18.93
N GLY A 21 3.26 28.89 -17.60
CA GLY A 21 2.38 29.81 -16.88
C GLY A 21 2.86 29.97 -15.45
N ALA A 22 3.70 30.98 -15.23
CA ALA A 22 4.09 31.45 -13.92
C ALA A 22 3.03 32.40 -13.33
N VAL A 23 3.19 32.66 -12.02
CA VAL A 23 2.74 33.80 -11.18
C VAL A 23 1.49 33.62 -10.31
N GLY A 24 1.71 33.74 -8.99
CA GLY A 24 0.71 34.17 -8.00
C GLY A 24 0.98 33.68 -6.56
N PRO A 25 1.63 34.47 -5.68
CA PRO A 25 1.58 34.30 -4.24
C PRO A 25 0.65 35.35 -3.58
N GLU A 26 -0.44 34.91 -2.95
CA GLU A 26 -1.37 35.66 -2.07
C GLU A 26 -2.24 34.60 -1.37
N SER A 27 -2.63 34.63 -0.11
CA SER A 27 -2.53 35.58 0.99
C SER A 27 -2.72 34.78 2.28
N ALA A 28 -2.21 35.34 3.38
CA ALA A 28 -2.35 34.83 4.72
C ALA A 28 -3.81 34.85 5.20
N GLU A 29 -4.22 33.82 5.94
CA GLU A 29 -5.23 33.98 6.99
C GLU A 29 -4.70 33.38 8.29
N ASP A 30 -4.44 34.31 9.19
CA ASP A 30 -4.18 34.20 10.62
C ASP A 30 -5.52 33.89 11.31
N GLY A 31 -5.62 32.72 11.94
CA GLY A 31 -6.77 32.31 12.75
C GLY A 31 -6.30 31.96 14.16
N PRO A 32 -6.79 32.64 15.22
CA PRO A 32 -6.32 32.43 16.58
C PRO A 32 -6.79 31.09 17.18
N PRO A 33 -6.04 30.56 18.17
CA PRO A 33 -6.41 29.36 18.91
C PRO A 33 -7.44 29.69 20.00
N GLU A 34 -8.58 29.00 20.01
CA GLU A 34 -9.49 29.02 21.17
C GLU A 34 -9.36 27.74 21.99
N GLU A 35 -8.83 28.00 23.17
CA GLU A 35 -8.82 27.29 24.44
C GLU A 35 -10.18 26.70 24.84
N GLY A 36 -10.23 25.49 25.41
CA GLY A 36 -11.42 25.08 26.17
C GLY A 36 -11.60 23.59 26.49
N GLY A 37 -11.20 23.21 27.71
CA GLY A 37 -11.77 22.07 28.46
C GLY A 37 -11.03 20.75 28.26
N GLY A 38 -10.32 20.18 29.25
CA GLY A 38 -10.67 20.07 30.65
C GLY A 38 -11.44 18.77 30.88
N GLY A 39 -10.77 17.71 31.33
CA GLY A 39 -11.47 16.51 31.78
C GLY A 39 -10.67 15.22 31.84
N ALA A 40 -10.28 14.86 33.07
CA ALA A 40 -10.07 13.50 33.54
C ALA A 40 -8.84 12.73 33.04
N LEU A 41 -7.75 12.93 33.80
CA LEU A 41 -6.85 11.84 34.18
C LEU A 41 -7.70 10.67 34.70
N ARG A 42 -7.78 9.60 33.91
CA ARG A 42 -8.27 8.31 34.37
C ARG A 42 -7.07 7.39 34.41
N GLU A 43 -6.45 7.34 35.58
CA GLU A 43 -5.55 6.26 35.99
C GLU A 43 -6.33 4.94 35.86
N GLY A 44 -6.06 4.24 34.76
CA GLY A 44 -6.45 2.86 34.54
C GLY A 44 -5.18 2.04 34.61
N ASP A 45 -4.81 1.69 35.84
CA ASP A 45 -3.95 0.55 36.15
C ASP A 45 -4.50 -0.68 35.40
N LYS A 46 -3.79 -1.07 34.36
CA LYS A 46 -4.02 -2.32 33.64
C LYS A 46 -2.64 -2.94 33.42
N ASP A 47 -2.17 -3.62 34.46
CA ASP A 47 -1.44 -4.87 34.34
C ASP A 47 -2.26 -5.81 33.43
N SER A 48 -2.13 -5.62 32.12
CA SER A 48 -2.58 -6.57 31.12
C SER A 48 -1.32 -7.23 30.61
N ASP A 49 -0.93 -8.26 31.35
CA ASP A 49 -0.36 -9.49 30.83
C ASP A 49 0.60 -9.25 29.66
N GLU A 50 1.85 -8.91 29.99
CA GLU A 50 2.99 -9.08 29.09
C GLU A 50 3.25 -10.59 28.91
N GLY A 51 2.23 -11.30 28.44
CA GLY A 51 2.41 -12.52 27.69
C GLY A 51 3.15 -12.08 26.45
N GLY A 52 4.48 -12.23 26.48
CA GLY A 52 5.34 -12.08 25.32
C GLY A 52 4.70 -12.87 24.20
N SER A 53 3.98 -12.17 23.32
CA SER A 53 3.58 -12.66 22.02
C SER A 53 4.91 -12.88 21.35
N SER A 54 5.43 -14.08 21.52
CA SER A 54 6.53 -14.58 20.72
C SER A 54 6.01 -14.38 19.32
N CYS A 55 6.59 -13.42 18.60
CA CYS A 55 6.24 -13.08 17.23
C CYS A 55 6.61 -14.27 16.33
N SER A 56 5.97 -15.41 16.57
CA SER A 56 5.98 -16.55 15.69
C SER A 56 5.14 -16.10 14.51
N VAL A 57 5.85 -15.52 13.54
CA VAL A 57 5.29 -15.22 12.23
C VAL A 57 4.47 -16.41 11.80
N ASP A 58 3.19 -16.19 11.47
CA ASP A 58 2.31 -17.27 11.06
C ASP A 58 2.61 -17.62 9.60
N VAL A 59 3.73 -18.33 9.41
CA VAL A 59 4.24 -18.75 8.09
C VAL A 59 3.17 -19.58 7.36
N ALA A 60 2.32 -20.31 8.10
CA ALA A 60 1.23 -21.09 7.53
C ALA A 60 0.13 -20.20 6.93
N ALA A 61 -0.29 -19.15 7.63
CA ALA A 61 -1.24 -18.16 7.13
C ALA A 61 -0.67 -17.41 5.91
N LEU A 62 0.60 -16.99 5.96
CA LEU A 62 1.27 -16.34 4.83
C LEU A 62 1.34 -17.28 3.60
N GLN A 63 1.71 -18.55 3.80
CA GLN A 63 1.73 -19.54 2.71
C GLN A 63 0.33 -19.83 2.14
N ALA A 64 -0.69 -19.90 3.00
CA ALA A 64 -2.07 -20.10 2.58
C ALA A 64 -2.56 -18.91 1.73
N LEU A 65 -2.27 -17.69 2.17
CA LEU A 65 -2.58 -16.46 1.44
C LEU A 65 -1.86 -16.42 0.09
N LEU A 66 -0.55 -16.73 0.06
CA LEU A 66 0.23 -16.76 -1.19
C LEU A 66 -0.18 -17.88 -2.16
N ARG A 67 -0.75 -18.98 -1.66
CA ARG A 67 -1.33 -20.03 -2.52
C ARG A 67 -2.62 -19.57 -3.19
N ASP A 68 -3.43 -18.80 -2.48
CA ASP A 68 -4.69 -18.27 -3.00
C ASP A 68 -4.48 -16.92 -3.68
N ASN A 69 -4.18 -16.97 -4.99
CA ASN A 69 -3.88 -15.78 -5.79
C ASN A 69 -5.05 -14.78 -5.81
N ALA A 70 -6.28 -15.26 -5.66
CA ALA A 70 -7.46 -14.40 -5.61
C ALA A 70 -7.53 -13.67 -4.27
N ALA A 71 -7.42 -14.38 -3.16
CA ALA A 71 -7.44 -13.79 -1.82
C ALA A 71 -6.27 -12.83 -1.60
N PHE A 72 -5.06 -13.17 -2.07
CA PHE A 72 -3.91 -12.25 -1.98
C PHE A 72 -4.13 -10.99 -2.83
N PHE A 73 -4.73 -11.11 -4.01
CA PHE A 73 -5.05 -9.95 -4.85
C PHE A 73 -6.12 -9.08 -4.20
N GLU A 74 -7.17 -9.65 -3.61
CA GLU A 74 -8.20 -8.90 -2.87
C GLU A 74 -7.60 -8.21 -1.63
N ALA A 75 -6.73 -8.89 -0.88
CA ALA A 75 -6.02 -8.29 0.25
C ALA A 75 -5.14 -7.11 -0.19
N CYS A 76 -4.40 -7.27 -1.30
CA CYS A 76 -3.62 -6.19 -1.90
C CYS A 76 -4.49 -5.01 -2.34
N GLN A 77 -5.63 -5.28 -2.97
CA GLN A 77 -6.53 -4.25 -3.46
C GLN A 77 -7.23 -3.51 -2.30
N GLY A 78 -7.61 -4.23 -1.25
CA GLY A 78 -8.16 -3.66 -0.02
C GLY A 78 -7.13 -2.79 0.70
N ALA A 79 -5.89 -3.27 0.80
CA ALA A 79 -4.77 -2.54 1.38
C ALA A 79 -4.46 -1.25 0.62
N MET A 80 -4.43 -1.30 -0.73
CA MET A 80 -4.23 -0.11 -1.55
C MET A 80 -5.40 0.87 -1.46
N GLN A 81 -6.66 0.40 -1.40
CA GLN A 81 -7.81 1.29 -1.19
C GLN A 81 -7.77 1.95 0.18
N HIS A 82 -7.33 1.22 1.20
CA HIS A 82 -7.17 1.74 2.55
C HIS A 82 -6.04 2.78 2.61
N ALA A 83 -4.93 2.54 1.90
CA ALA A 83 -3.78 3.44 1.86
C ALA A 83 -4.01 4.69 1.00
N ALA A 84 -4.51 4.53 -0.23
CA ALA A 84 -4.71 5.61 -1.19
C ALA A 84 -5.93 6.51 -0.87
N GLY A 85 -6.75 6.12 0.12
CA GLY A 85 -7.99 6.80 0.44
C GLY A 85 -9.10 6.49 -0.57
N ALA A 86 -10.31 6.26 -0.08
CA ALA A 86 -11.47 5.79 -0.87
C ALA A 86 -11.97 6.74 -1.98
N GLU A 87 -11.27 7.86 -2.24
CA GLU A 87 -11.77 9.01 -3.01
C GLU A 87 -11.32 9.03 -4.48
N LEU A 88 -10.55 8.06 -4.95
CA LEU A 88 -10.04 8.07 -6.33
C LEU A 88 -10.93 7.26 -7.26
N SER A 89 -11.85 7.95 -7.94
CA SER A 89 -12.63 7.46 -9.10
C SER A 89 -11.78 6.93 -10.27
N GLY A 90 -10.44 6.94 -10.16
CA GLY A 90 -9.47 6.47 -11.15
C GLY A 90 -8.84 5.10 -10.85
N GLY A 91 -9.23 4.43 -9.76
CA GLY A 91 -8.65 3.15 -9.33
C GLY A 91 -7.55 3.30 -8.27
N PRO A 92 -7.20 2.20 -7.57
CA PRO A 92 -6.20 2.23 -6.50
C PRO A 92 -4.80 2.37 -7.11
N GLN A 93 -4.24 3.58 -7.06
CA GLN A 93 -2.87 3.87 -7.50
C GLN A 93 -2.10 4.52 -6.36
N LEU A 94 -0.93 3.97 -6.05
CA LEU A 94 -0.07 4.45 -4.98
C LEU A 94 0.75 5.65 -5.51
N ARG A 95 0.64 6.79 -4.84
CA ARG A 95 1.30 8.04 -5.26
C ARG A 95 2.48 8.42 -4.40
N SER A 96 2.81 7.60 -3.41
CA SER A 96 3.90 7.86 -2.49
C SER A 96 4.36 6.56 -1.83
N ALA A 97 5.62 6.52 -1.43
CA ALA A 97 6.17 5.43 -0.63
C ALA A 97 5.40 5.22 0.69
N ALA A 98 4.86 6.28 1.28
CA ALA A 98 3.99 6.20 2.47
C ALA A 98 2.70 5.41 2.21
N ASP A 99 2.11 5.50 1.02
CA ASP A 99 0.92 4.71 0.66
C ASP A 99 1.31 3.24 0.47
N LEU A 100 2.46 2.99 -0.17
CA LEU A 100 3.01 1.64 -0.31
C LEU A 100 3.24 1.00 1.06
N GLN A 101 3.86 1.73 1.98
CA GLN A 101 4.11 1.28 3.35
C GLN A 101 2.81 0.91 4.05
N ARG A 102 1.80 1.79 4.03
CA ARG A 102 0.49 1.50 4.64
C ARG A 102 -0.17 0.27 4.04
N ALA A 103 -0.07 0.08 2.72
CA ALA A 103 -0.63 -1.08 2.05
C ALA A 103 0.10 -2.38 2.47
N LEU A 104 1.44 -2.36 2.50
CA LEU A 104 2.22 -3.52 2.96
C LEU A 104 1.97 -3.83 4.43
N ASN A 105 1.96 -2.83 5.31
CA ASN A 105 1.70 -3.00 6.75
C ASN A 105 0.32 -3.56 7.02
N HIS A 106 -0.67 -3.22 6.19
CA HIS A 106 -2.00 -3.82 6.28
C HIS A 106 -1.98 -5.33 6.03
N ILE A 107 -1.18 -5.80 5.06
CA ILE A 107 -1.02 -7.23 4.77
C ILE A 107 -0.13 -7.89 5.83
N CYS A 108 0.97 -7.26 6.25
CA CYS A 108 1.84 -7.74 7.32
C CYS A 108 1.06 -7.95 8.62
N SER A 109 0.18 -7.02 9.00
CA SER A 109 -0.70 -7.13 10.16
C SER A 109 -1.67 -8.31 10.06
N GLN A 110 -2.18 -8.63 8.88
CA GLN A 110 -3.06 -9.79 8.67
C GLN A 110 -2.32 -11.13 8.82
N CYS A 111 -1.05 -11.16 8.44
CA CYS A 111 -0.21 -12.35 8.53
C CYS A 111 0.66 -12.39 9.81
N ASN A 112 0.50 -11.40 10.70
CA ASN A 112 1.31 -11.24 11.92
C ASN A 112 2.83 -11.26 11.63
N ILE A 113 3.23 -10.54 10.58
CA ILE A 113 4.63 -10.35 10.14
C ILE A 113 5.09 -8.96 10.58
N GLU A 114 6.40 -8.79 10.72
CA GLU A 114 7.04 -7.49 10.91
C GLU A 114 6.57 -6.47 9.85
N GLU A 115 6.21 -5.29 10.33
CA GLU A 115 5.80 -4.17 9.50
C GLU A 115 7.01 -3.57 8.78
N VAL A 116 6.79 -3.05 7.58
CA VAL A 116 7.81 -2.40 6.76
C VAL A 116 7.98 -0.96 7.23
N ASP A 117 9.22 -0.58 7.53
CA ASP A 117 9.57 0.79 7.89
C ASP A 117 9.55 1.72 6.67
N GLU A 118 9.51 3.04 6.91
CA GLU A 118 9.49 4.04 5.84
C GLU A 118 10.72 3.94 4.93
N GLU A 119 11.91 3.67 5.50
CA GLU A 119 13.16 3.53 4.75
C GLU A 119 13.11 2.34 3.77
N GLU A 120 12.58 1.20 4.21
CA GLU A 120 12.40 0.03 3.35
C GLU A 120 11.36 0.29 2.26
N ALA A 121 10.21 0.86 2.62
CA ALA A 121 9.16 1.19 1.67
C ALA A 121 9.64 2.18 0.61
N GLN A 122 10.48 3.15 1.00
CA GLN A 122 11.06 4.11 0.07
C GLN A 122 12.11 3.48 -0.85
N GLY A 123 12.80 2.43 -0.41
CA GLY A 123 13.66 1.61 -1.28
C GLY A 123 12.89 0.71 -2.25
N LEU A 124 11.65 0.33 -1.91
CA LEU A 124 10.78 -0.55 -2.70
C LEU A 124 9.87 0.21 -3.69
N PHE A 125 9.62 1.50 -3.45
CA PHE A 125 8.69 2.30 -4.24
C PHE A 125 9.32 2.84 -5.54
N ASP A 126 8.77 2.42 -6.68
CA ASP A 126 9.08 2.93 -8.02
C ASP A 126 7.93 3.82 -8.51
N GLU A 127 8.12 5.15 -8.49
CA GLU A 127 7.06 6.12 -8.84
C GLU A 127 6.90 6.31 -10.36
N PRO A 128 5.65 6.30 -10.90
CA PRO A 128 4.39 5.92 -10.26
C PRO A 128 4.17 4.40 -10.22
N MET A 129 3.65 3.90 -9.09
CA MET A 129 3.44 2.47 -8.89
C MET A 129 1.99 2.06 -9.17
N ASP A 130 1.81 1.32 -10.26
CA ASP A 130 0.50 0.75 -10.64
C ASP A 130 0.13 -0.46 -9.78
N PRO A 131 -1.18 -0.77 -9.61
CA PRO A 131 -1.65 -1.89 -8.80
C PRO A 131 -1.11 -3.24 -9.27
N GLY A 132 -0.85 -3.40 -10.57
CA GLY A 132 -0.21 -4.60 -11.12
C GLY A 132 1.25 -4.74 -10.67
N VAL A 133 2.00 -3.63 -10.60
CA VAL A 133 3.39 -3.59 -10.14
C VAL A 133 3.44 -3.84 -8.64
N PHE A 134 2.54 -3.21 -7.87
CA PHE A 134 2.39 -3.46 -6.43
C PHE A 134 2.13 -4.94 -6.15
N TYR A 135 1.17 -5.55 -6.85
CA TYR A 135 0.86 -6.97 -6.66
C TYR A 135 2.07 -7.87 -6.94
N GLN A 136 2.80 -7.60 -8.04
CA GLN A 136 3.99 -8.35 -8.40
C GLN A 136 5.06 -8.21 -7.31
N LEU A 137 5.33 -6.98 -6.85
CA LEU A 137 6.33 -6.67 -5.83
C LEU A 137 5.96 -7.26 -4.47
N ALA A 138 4.74 -7.06 -4.00
CA ALA A 138 4.24 -7.62 -2.76
C ALA A 138 4.35 -9.15 -2.78
N ARG A 139 3.96 -9.78 -3.90
CA ARG A 139 4.08 -11.22 -4.08
C ARG A 139 5.53 -11.69 -3.99
N GLU A 140 6.47 -11.01 -4.65
CA GLU A 140 7.88 -11.37 -4.57
C GLU A 140 8.45 -11.17 -3.16
N TYR A 141 8.11 -10.06 -2.50
CA TYR A 141 8.50 -9.75 -1.13
C TYR A 141 8.03 -10.84 -0.16
N PHE A 142 6.72 -11.11 -0.11
CA PHE A 142 6.15 -12.11 0.77
C PHE A 142 6.59 -13.53 0.41
N SER A 143 6.81 -13.85 -0.87
CA SER A 143 7.35 -15.16 -1.28
C SER A 143 8.79 -15.35 -0.83
N SER A 144 9.61 -14.29 -0.90
CA SER A 144 10.99 -14.29 -0.40
C SER A 144 11.03 -14.46 1.12
N LEU A 145 10.18 -13.72 1.84
CA LEU A 145 9.95 -13.85 3.28
C LEU A 145 9.57 -15.28 3.66
N CYS A 146 8.56 -15.84 2.98
CA CYS A 146 8.12 -17.22 3.21
C CYS A 146 9.26 -18.22 3.04
N ARG A 147 10.08 -18.08 2.00
CA ARG A 147 11.24 -18.97 1.79
C ARG A 147 12.27 -18.86 2.90
N THR A 148 12.62 -17.63 3.28
CA THR A 148 13.60 -17.36 4.34
C THR A 148 13.13 -17.93 5.67
N LEU A 149 11.87 -17.69 6.03
CA LEU A 149 11.26 -18.18 7.27
C LEU A 149 11.10 -19.72 7.27
N THR A 150 10.80 -20.33 6.13
CA THR A 150 10.68 -21.80 6.03
C THR A 150 12.03 -22.51 6.14
N MET A 151 13.15 -21.87 5.79
CA MET A 151 14.50 -22.44 5.95
C MET A 151 15.11 -22.20 7.33
N ALA A 152 14.54 -21.27 8.11
CA ALA A 152 14.97 -20.97 9.46
C ALA A 152 14.38 -21.94 10.52
N VAL A 153 13.40 -22.77 10.13
CA VAL A 153 12.75 -23.80 10.98
C VAL A 153 13.33 -25.19 10.71
#